data_AF-A0A5R2N7S4-F1
#
_entry.id   AF-A0A5R2N7S4-F1
#
_cell.length_a   1.000
_cell.length_b   1.000
_cell.length_c   1.000
_cell.angle_alpha   90.00
_cell.angle_beta   90.00
_cell.angle_gamma   90.00
#
_symmetry.space_group_name_H-M   'P 1'
#
loop_
_entity.id
_entity.type
_entity.pdbx_description
1 polymer ?
#
loop_
_entity_poly.entity_id
_entity_poly.type
_entity_poly.pdbx_seq_one_letter_code
_entity_poly.pdbx_strand_id
1 'polypeptide(L)'
;MIKTIDRFLDHLTMYRLVLYYLMTLVGAAFVLGFVKLVPHDPIALAFTTTLALAACWITNKVFAHVFAVPANNESVYITALILTLILDPVAVTDIKGIAAVVFTSVWAISSKFILAIGRKHLFNPAALGVALSALLLDQPATWWVGGNLPLLPIVLVGGMLIVRKLRRLDLVSTFV
;
A
#
# COMPACT_ATOMS: atom_id res chain seq x y z
N MET A 1 -14.68 26.17 -0.78
CA MET A 1 -14.47 25.11 0.24
C MET A 1 -15.80 24.45 0.54
N ILE A 2 -15.92 23.15 0.30
CA ILE A 2 -17.16 22.38 0.53
C ILE A 2 -17.18 21.96 2.01
N LYS A 3 -17.82 22.76 2.86
CA LYS A 3 -17.78 22.64 4.34
C LYS A 3 -18.19 21.27 4.87
N THR A 4 -19.08 20.55 4.17
CA THR A 4 -19.54 19.21 4.55
C THR A 4 -18.45 18.15 4.39
N ILE A 5 -17.69 18.19 3.30
CA ILE A 5 -16.57 17.28 3.04
C ILE A 5 -15.46 17.51 4.08
N ASP A 6 -15.15 18.77 4.36
CA ASP A 6 -14.13 19.12 5.35
C ASP A 6 -14.50 18.57 6.74
N ARG A 7 -15.75 18.79 7.17
CA ARG A 7 -16.27 18.25 8.43
C ARG A 7 -16.17 16.72 8.49
N PHE A 8 -16.54 16.02 7.42
CA PHE A 8 -16.41 14.57 7.37
C PHE A 8 -14.95 14.11 7.50
N LEU A 9 -14.03 14.75 6.77
CA LEU A 9 -12.61 14.41 6.79
C LEU A 9 -11.97 14.69 8.15
N ASP A 10 -12.40 15.75 8.84
CA ASP A 10 -11.91 16.15 10.16
C ASP A 10 -12.27 15.11 11.25
N HIS A 11 -13.34 14.33 11.08
CA HIS A 11 -13.72 13.25 11.99
C HIS A 11 -12.92 11.95 11.79
N LEU A 12 -12.22 11.80 10.67
CA LEU A 12 -11.40 10.63 10.40
C LEU A 12 -9.93 10.94 10.75
N THR A 13 -9.15 9.95 11.15
CA THR A 13 -7.68 10.12 11.20
C THR A 13 -7.11 10.05 9.78
N MET A 14 -5.86 10.49 9.59
CA MET A 14 -5.17 10.31 8.30
C MET A 14 -5.02 8.82 7.96
N TYR A 15 -4.59 8.02 8.93
CA TYR A 15 -4.41 6.58 8.76
C TYR A 15 -5.71 5.88 8.35
N ARG A 16 -6.83 6.15 9.02
CA ARG A 16 -8.12 5.54 8.65
C ARG A 16 -8.59 5.93 7.27
N LEU A 17 -8.45 7.20 6.88
CA LEU A 17 -8.82 7.64 5.53
C LEU A 17 -8.01 6.88 4.47
N VAL A 18 -6.69 6.80 4.64
CA VAL A 18 -5.80 6.10 3.71
C VAL A 18 -6.12 4.61 3.69
N LEU A 19 -6.35 3.99 4.86
CA LEU A 19 -6.71 2.58 4.96
C LEU A 19 -8.01 2.28 4.21
N TYR A 20 -9.08 3.04 4.44
CA TYR A 20 -10.36 2.85 3.75
C TYR A 20 -10.24 3.07 2.25
N TYR A 21 -9.46 4.06 1.83
CA TYR A 21 -9.19 4.29 0.41
C TYR A 21 -8.48 3.09 -0.24
N LEU A 22 -7.41 2.59 0.38
CA LEU A 22 -6.67 1.44 -0.14
C LEU A 22 -7.52 0.17 -0.14
N MET A 23 -8.30 -0.08 0.91
CA MET A 23 -9.27 -1.18 0.94
C MET A 23 -10.31 -1.06 -0.17
N THR A 24 -10.81 0.15 -0.43
CA THR A 24 -11.75 0.42 -1.53
C THR A 24 -11.11 0.15 -2.88
N LEU A 25 -9.85 0.55 -3.10
CA LEU A 25 -9.13 0.28 -4.34
C LEU A 25 -8.90 -1.22 -4.56
N VAL A 26 -8.39 -1.94 -3.56
CA VAL A 26 -8.18 -3.39 -3.65
C VAL A 26 -9.52 -4.12 -3.85
N GLY A 27 -10.56 -3.74 -3.11
CA GLY A 27 -11.90 -4.31 -3.25
C GLY A 27 -12.52 -4.05 -4.62
N ALA A 28 -12.38 -2.84 -5.15
CA ALA A 28 -12.83 -2.50 -6.49
C ALA A 28 -12.04 -3.27 -7.56
N ALA A 29 -10.72 -3.38 -7.43
CA ALA A 29 -9.90 -4.15 -8.35
C ALA A 29 -10.29 -5.64 -8.35
N PHE A 30 -10.60 -6.20 -7.18
CA PHE A 30 -11.08 -7.58 -7.05
C PHE A 30 -12.42 -7.78 -7.76
N VAL A 31 -13.41 -6.90 -7.52
CA VAL A 31 -14.73 -6.95 -8.19
C VAL A 31 -14.59 -6.78 -9.71
N LEU A 32 -13.81 -5.79 -10.14
CA LEU A 32 -13.57 -5.50 -11.55
C LEU A 32 -12.79 -6.63 -12.26
N GLY A 33 -11.93 -7.34 -11.53
CA GLY A 33 -11.25 -8.53 -12.03
C GLY A 33 -12.21 -9.68 -12.37
N PHE A 34 -13.27 -9.89 -11.58
CA PHE A 34 -14.28 -10.93 -11.90
C PHE A 34 -15.02 -10.65 -13.19
N VAL A 35 -15.27 -9.36 -13.49
CA VAL A 35 -15.90 -8.92 -14.74
C VAL A 35 -14.87 -8.65 -15.85
N LYS A 36 -13.60 -9.02 -15.64
CA LYS A 36 -12.48 -8.89 -16.60
C LYS A 36 -12.22 -7.46 -17.09
N LEU A 37 -12.54 -6.46 -16.27
CA LEU A 37 -12.25 -5.05 -16.53
C LEU A 37 -10.86 -4.62 -16.02
N VAL A 38 -10.24 -5.44 -15.18
CA VAL A 38 -8.85 -5.29 -14.72
C VAL A 38 -8.05 -6.50 -15.23
N PRO A 39 -6.79 -6.32 -15.67
CA PRO A 39 -6.02 -7.37 -16.33
C PRO A 39 -5.62 -8.53 -15.39
N HIS A 40 -5.65 -8.32 -14.07
CA HIS A 40 -5.19 -9.32 -13.12
C HIS A 40 -6.30 -10.27 -12.67
N ASP A 41 -5.92 -11.54 -12.53
CA ASP A 41 -6.77 -12.59 -11.97
C ASP A 41 -7.15 -12.28 -10.51
N PRO A 42 -8.46 -12.27 -10.16
CA PRO A 42 -8.91 -12.04 -8.79
C PRO A 42 -8.30 -12.99 -7.77
N ILE A 43 -8.05 -14.25 -8.15
CA ILE A 43 -7.49 -15.25 -7.21
C ILE A 43 -6.03 -14.91 -6.91
N ALA A 44 -5.22 -14.61 -7.93
CA ALA A 44 -3.86 -14.12 -7.75
C ALA A 44 -3.81 -12.83 -6.91
N LEU A 45 -4.74 -11.89 -7.14
CA LEU A 45 -4.83 -10.66 -6.35
C LEU A 45 -5.16 -10.94 -4.88
N ALA A 46 -6.14 -11.80 -4.60
CA ALA A 46 -6.50 -12.17 -3.23
C ALA A 46 -5.35 -12.89 -2.52
N PHE A 47 -4.66 -13.80 -3.21
CA PHE A 47 -3.50 -14.50 -2.69
C PHE A 47 -2.37 -13.53 -2.35
N THR A 48 -2.01 -12.64 -3.29
CA THR A 48 -0.96 -11.63 -3.09
C THR A 48 -1.29 -10.67 -1.96
N THR A 49 -2.55 -10.23 -1.87
CA THR A 49 -3.02 -9.37 -0.78
C THR A 49 -2.87 -10.07 0.56
N THR A 50 -3.29 -11.33 0.66
CA THR A 50 -3.19 -12.13 1.89
C THR A 50 -1.74 -12.36 2.27
N LEU A 51 -0.89 -12.67 1.30
CA LEU A 51 0.54 -12.90 1.49
C LEU A 51 1.23 -11.63 2.02
N ALA A 52 0.98 -10.47 1.40
CA ALA A 52 1.54 -9.19 1.84
C ALA A 52 1.04 -8.80 3.24
N LEU A 53 -0.27 -8.96 3.52
CA LEU A 53 -0.84 -8.69 4.84
C LEU A 53 -0.21 -9.59 5.91
N ALA A 54 -0.10 -10.89 5.66
CA ALA A 54 0.50 -11.84 6.59
C ALA A 54 1.98 -11.53 6.83
N ALA A 55 2.77 -11.36 5.77
CA ALA A 55 4.19 -11.04 5.88
C ALA A 55 4.41 -9.74 6.64
N CYS A 56 3.71 -8.66 6.27
CA CYS A 56 3.84 -7.38 6.97
C CYS A 56 3.41 -7.47 8.44
N TRP A 57 2.33 -8.18 8.75
CA TRP A 57 1.83 -8.33 10.11
C TRP A 57 2.78 -9.13 10.98
N ILE A 58 3.27 -10.27 10.48
CA ILE A 58 4.23 -11.13 11.20
C ILE A 58 5.51 -10.34 11.46
N THR A 59 6.10 -9.72 10.43
CA THR A 59 7.34 -8.94 10.59
C THR A 59 7.15 -7.81 11.58
N ASN A 60 6.02 -7.09 11.53
CA ASN A 60 5.76 -5.99 12.44
C ASN A 60 5.64 -6.48 13.88
N LYS A 61 4.98 -7.63 14.11
CA LYS A 61 4.87 -8.23 15.45
C LYS A 61 6.23 -8.65 15.99
N VAL A 62 7.04 -9.31 15.18
CA VAL A 62 8.40 -9.73 15.55
C VAL A 62 9.24 -8.50 15.92
N PHE A 63 9.31 -7.49 15.07
CA PHE A 63 10.11 -6.29 15.32
C PHE A 63 9.59 -5.46 16.49
N ALA A 64 8.27 -5.27 16.62
CA ALA A 64 7.71 -4.55 17.75
C ALA A 64 8.03 -5.23 19.08
N HIS A 65 8.03 -6.57 19.10
CA HIS A 65 8.43 -7.35 20.26
C HIS A 65 9.94 -7.22 20.55
N VAL A 66 10.80 -7.43 19.54
CA VAL A 66 12.27 -7.39 19.68
C VAL A 66 12.76 -6.00 20.10
N PHE A 67 12.23 -4.94 19.51
CA PHE A 67 12.62 -3.56 19.82
C PHE A 67 11.84 -2.96 21.01
N ALA A 68 10.88 -3.70 21.59
CA ALA A 68 10.02 -3.25 22.68
C ALA A 68 9.32 -1.89 22.42
N VAL A 69 8.83 -1.68 21.19
CA VAL A 69 8.17 -0.44 20.76
C VAL A 69 6.67 -0.70 20.54
N PRO A 70 5.76 0.23 20.92
CA PRO A 70 4.35 0.08 20.61
C PRO A 70 4.10 0.01 19.10
N ALA A 71 3.40 -1.05 18.66
CA ALA A 71 3.06 -1.27 17.26
C ALA A 71 1.81 -0.47 16.84
N ASN A 72 1.90 0.25 15.72
CA ASN A 72 0.73 0.84 15.06
C ASN A 72 0.17 -0.13 14.00
N ASN A 73 -0.94 -0.78 14.33
CA ASN A 73 -1.60 -1.77 13.46
C ASN A 73 -2.15 -1.18 12.16
N GLU A 74 -2.71 0.04 12.17
CA GLU A 74 -3.25 0.67 10.95
C GLU A 74 -2.15 0.88 9.91
N SER A 75 -0.94 1.26 10.35
CA SER A 75 0.21 1.47 9.45
C SER A 75 0.68 0.19 8.75
N VAL A 76 0.49 -0.98 9.37
CA VAL A 76 0.89 -2.28 8.80
C VAL A 76 0.01 -2.59 7.61
N TYR A 77 -1.31 -2.47 7.78
CA TYR A 77 -2.28 -2.72 6.72
C TYR A 77 -2.13 -1.73 5.57
N ILE A 78 -1.87 -0.46 5.86
CA ILE A 78 -1.59 0.54 4.82
C ILE A 78 -0.36 0.14 4.00
N THR A 79 0.75 -0.26 4.63
CA THR A 79 1.94 -0.71 3.91
C THR A 79 1.64 -1.93 3.04
N ALA A 80 0.98 -2.95 3.59
CA ALA A 80 0.64 -4.16 2.86
C ALA A 80 -0.27 -3.88 1.65
N LEU A 81 -1.32 -3.07 1.81
CA LEU A 81 -2.24 -2.74 0.73
C LEU A 81 -1.58 -1.85 -0.33
N ILE A 82 -0.66 -0.96 0.04
CA ILE A 82 0.16 -0.24 -0.94
C ILE A 82 0.98 -1.23 -1.75
N LEU A 83 1.69 -2.17 -1.10
CA LEU A 83 2.47 -3.20 -1.79
C LEU A 83 1.62 -4.02 -2.75
N THR A 84 0.42 -4.43 -2.35
CA THR A 84 -0.55 -5.12 -3.22
C THR A 84 -0.90 -4.33 -4.49
N LEU A 85 -0.98 -3.00 -4.40
CA LEU A 85 -1.37 -2.13 -5.52
C LEU A 85 -0.19 -1.70 -6.40
N ILE A 86 1.05 -1.95 -5.98
CA ILE A 86 2.26 -1.56 -6.73
C ILE A 86 3.12 -2.74 -7.19
N LEU A 87 2.92 -3.94 -6.63
CA LEU A 87 3.50 -5.19 -7.09
C LEU A 87 2.47 -5.95 -7.92
N ASP A 88 2.92 -6.61 -8.98
CA ASP A 88 2.04 -7.48 -9.77
C ASP A 88 1.50 -8.63 -8.92
N PRO A 89 0.20 -8.96 -9.03
CA PRO A 89 -0.37 -10.14 -8.43
C PRO A 89 0.33 -11.42 -8.89
N VAL A 90 0.79 -12.22 -7.93
CA VAL A 90 1.51 -13.48 -8.17
C VAL A 90 0.59 -14.68 -8.05
N ALA A 91 0.81 -15.69 -8.88
CA ALA A 91 0.10 -16.96 -8.79
C ALA A 91 0.69 -17.83 -7.65
N VAL A 92 -0.10 -18.75 -7.11
CA VAL A 92 0.33 -19.67 -6.04
C VAL A 92 1.48 -20.58 -6.48
N THR A 93 1.64 -20.79 -7.79
CA THR A 93 2.71 -21.58 -8.40
C THR A 93 3.97 -20.76 -8.70
N ASP A 94 3.92 -19.42 -8.64
CA ASP A 94 5.05 -18.55 -8.93
C ASP A 94 5.93 -18.35 -7.70
N ILE A 95 6.84 -19.32 -7.47
CA ILE A 95 7.75 -19.33 -6.32
C ILE A 95 8.62 -18.06 -6.30
N LYS A 96 9.06 -17.58 -7.47
CA LYS A 96 9.92 -16.39 -7.55
C LYS A 96 9.15 -15.13 -7.17
N GLY A 97 7.95 -14.94 -7.72
CA GLY A 97 7.07 -13.83 -7.36
C GLY A 97 6.68 -13.85 -5.88
N ILE A 98 6.33 -15.03 -5.35
CA ILE A 98 6.02 -15.21 -3.92
C ILE A 98 7.20 -14.78 -3.04
N ALA A 99 8.41 -15.24 -3.36
CA ALA A 99 9.61 -14.87 -2.63
C ALA A 99 9.85 -13.36 -2.69
N ALA A 100 9.63 -12.72 -3.83
CA ALA A 100 9.77 -11.28 -4.00
C ALA A 100 8.73 -10.47 -3.19
N VAL A 101 7.46 -10.90 -3.17
CA VAL A 101 6.41 -10.25 -2.37
C VAL A 101 6.72 -10.35 -0.88
N VAL A 102 7.15 -11.53 -0.41
CA VAL A 102 7.54 -11.74 0.99
C VAL A 102 8.77 -10.89 1.32
N PHE A 103 9.82 -10.94 0.49
CA PHE A 103 11.04 -10.16 0.68
C PHE A 103 10.74 -8.65 0.76
N THR A 104 9.96 -8.14 -0.20
CA THR A 104 9.51 -6.75 -0.24
C THR A 104 8.77 -6.36 1.03
N SER A 105 7.82 -7.19 1.47
CA SER A 105 6.98 -6.95 2.64
C SER A 105 7.81 -6.93 3.94
N VAL A 106 8.74 -7.87 4.07
CA VAL A 106 9.65 -7.97 5.23
C VAL A 106 10.53 -6.73 5.29
N TRP A 107 11.19 -6.36 4.19
CA TRP A 107 12.10 -5.21 4.18
C TRP A 107 11.37 -3.88 4.33
N ALA A 108 10.19 -3.75 3.73
CA ALA A 108 9.32 -2.59 3.94
C ALA A 108 9.05 -2.40 5.43
N ILE A 109 8.58 -3.44 6.14
CA ILE A 109 8.29 -3.32 7.57
C ILE A 109 9.56 -3.17 8.42
N SER A 110 10.62 -3.92 8.12
CA SER A 110 11.89 -3.85 8.87
C SER A 110 12.47 -2.44 8.87
N SER A 111 12.34 -1.72 7.74
CA SER A 111 12.80 -0.33 7.62
C SER A 111 12.14 0.63 8.62
N LYS A 112 10.91 0.34 9.06
CA LYS A 112 10.20 1.16 10.05
C LYS A 112 10.92 1.17 11.40
N PHE A 113 11.66 0.11 11.71
CA PHE A 113 12.33 -0.12 12.98
C PHE A 113 13.83 0.13 12.89
N ILE A 114 14.47 -0.37 11.82
CA ILE A 114 15.93 -0.29 11.64
C ILE A 114 16.35 1.11 11.14
N LEU A 115 15.56 1.71 10.24
CA LEU A 115 15.88 2.98 9.59
C LEU A 115 14.97 4.09 10.11
N ALA A 116 14.97 4.27 11.44
CA ALA A 116 14.21 5.30 12.12
C ALA A 116 15.11 6.20 12.98
N ILE A 117 15.03 7.51 12.77
CA ILE A 117 15.77 8.52 13.54
C ILE A 117 14.75 9.35 14.32
N GLY A 118 14.93 9.48 15.63
CA GLY A 118 14.00 10.24 16.48
C GLY A 118 12.56 9.71 16.45
N ARG A 119 12.40 8.37 16.32
CA ARG A 119 11.10 7.68 16.19
C ARG A 119 10.30 8.04 14.92
N LYS A 120 10.97 8.57 13.90
CA LYS A 120 10.39 8.84 12.57
C LYS A 120 11.10 7.98 11.54
N HIS A 121 10.35 7.37 10.63
CA HIS A 121 10.92 6.59 9.53
C HIS A 121 11.69 7.53 8.58
N LEU A 122 12.91 7.15 8.20
CA LEU A 122 13.72 7.93 7.29
C LEU A 122 13.22 7.84 5.84
N PHE A 123 12.80 6.64 5.44
CA PHE A 123 12.27 6.35 4.11
C PHE A 123 10.79 5.97 4.17
N ASN A 124 10.08 6.11 3.04
CA ASN A 124 8.78 5.49 2.87
C ASN A 124 8.96 3.95 2.90
N PRO A 125 8.36 3.23 3.85
CA PRO A 125 8.52 1.78 4.00
C PRO A 125 8.23 0.99 2.73
N ALA A 126 7.10 1.27 2.07
CA ALA A 126 6.71 0.55 0.86
C ALA A 126 7.68 0.82 -0.28
N ALA A 127 8.10 2.08 -0.45
CA ALA A 127 9.06 2.50 -1.49
C ALA A 127 10.43 1.83 -1.30
N LEU A 128 10.94 1.76 -0.06
CA LEU A 128 12.21 1.08 0.21
C LEU A 128 12.10 -0.41 -0.09
N GLY A 129 11.00 -1.06 0.33
CA GLY A 129 10.78 -2.48 0.06
C GLY A 129 10.86 -2.78 -1.43
N VAL A 130 10.12 -2.04 -2.27
CA VAL A 130 10.11 -2.28 -3.72
C VAL A 130 11.42 -1.90 -4.39
N ALA A 131 12.14 -0.88 -3.88
CA ALA A 131 13.46 -0.55 -4.37
C ALA A 131 14.46 -1.69 -4.13
N LEU A 132 14.41 -2.33 -2.96
CA LEU A 132 15.26 -3.48 -2.66
C LEU A 132 14.89 -4.70 -3.51
N SER A 133 13.60 -4.94 -3.74
CA SER A 133 13.14 -6.00 -4.65
C SER A 133 13.60 -5.77 -6.09
N ALA A 134 13.53 -4.52 -6.57
CA ALA A 134 14.03 -4.15 -7.89
C ALA A 134 15.54 -4.41 -8.01
N LEU A 135 16.33 -3.95 -7.04
CA LEU A 135 17.79 -4.00 -7.11
C LEU A 135 18.36 -5.40 -6.86
N LEU A 136 17.73 -6.20 -5.99
CA LEU A 136 18.28 -7.46 -5.51
C LEU A 136 17.62 -8.70 -6.13
N LEU A 137 16.36 -8.58 -6.56
CA LEU A 137 15.57 -9.70 -7.09
C LEU A 137 15.12 -9.51 -8.54
N ASP A 138 15.42 -8.37 -9.17
CA ASP A 138 14.92 -8.01 -10.51
C ASP A 138 13.39 -8.08 -10.59
N GLN A 139 12.74 -7.61 -9.51
CA GLN A 139 11.27 -7.56 -9.36
C GLN A 139 10.86 -6.14 -8.96
N PRO A 140 10.83 -5.20 -9.92
CA PRO A 140 10.49 -3.80 -9.67
C PRO A 140 9.00 -3.59 -9.41
N ALA A 141 8.66 -2.43 -8.83
CA ALA A 141 7.27 -2.00 -8.74
C ALA A 141 6.73 -1.66 -10.14
N THR A 142 5.53 -2.14 -10.45
CA THR A 142 4.85 -1.88 -11.71
C THR A 142 3.80 -0.79 -11.61
N TRP A 143 3.25 -0.57 -10.41
CA TRP A 143 2.07 0.28 -10.22
C TRP A 143 0.96 -0.06 -11.23
N TRP A 144 0.60 -1.35 -11.29
CA TRP A 144 -0.39 -1.88 -12.24
C TRP A 144 -1.78 -1.23 -12.16
N VAL A 145 -2.11 -0.56 -11.05
CA VAL A 145 -3.32 0.26 -10.92
C VAL A 145 -3.26 1.49 -11.84
N GLY A 146 -2.05 2.05 -12.04
CA GLY A 146 -1.80 3.13 -12.98
C GLY A 146 -2.12 2.69 -14.41
N GLY A 147 -2.82 3.55 -15.15
CA GLY A 147 -3.27 3.24 -16.52
C GLY A 147 -4.55 2.40 -16.61
N ASN A 148 -5.12 1.95 -15.49
CA ASN A 148 -6.39 1.23 -15.49
C ASN A 148 -7.59 2.20 -15.47
N LEU A 149 -8.20 2.44 -16.63
CA LEU A 149 -9.34 3.35 -16.79
C LEU A 149 -10.51 3.04 -15.83
N PRO A 150 -10.93 1.77 -15.63
CA PRO A 150 -11.98 1.44 -14.66
C PRO A 150 -11.67 1.85 -13.21
N LEU A 151 -10.40 1.80 -12.78
CA LEU A 151 -9.99 2.22 -11.44
C LEU A 151 -9.76 3.73 -11.32
N LEU A 152 -9.56 4.43 -12.43
CA LEU A 152 -9.23 5.86 -12.45
C LEU A 152 -10.21 6.75 -11.66
N PRO A 153 -11.55 6.59 -11.74
CA PRO A 153 -12.47 7.40 -10.94
C PRO A 153 -12.23 7.27 -9.44
N ILE A 154 -11.94 6.05 -8.97
CA ILE A 154 -11.67 5.77 -7.55
C ILE A 154 -10.34 6.40 -7.15
N VAL A 155 -9.32 6.28 -8.00
CA VAL A 155 -8.00 6.91 -7.79
C VAL A 155 -8.12 8.43 -7.68
N LEU A 156 -8.86 9.07 -8.59
CA LEU A 156 -9.05 10.53 -8.58
C LEU A 156 -9.82 11.00 -7.36
N VAL A 157 -10.94 10.36 -7.03
CA VAL A 157 -11.77 10.75 -5.88
C VAL A 157 -11.00 10.54 -4.57
N GLY A 158 -10.40 9.36 -4.37
CA GLY A 158 -9.65 9.06 -3.15
C GLY A 158 -8.39 9.91 -3.01
N GLY A 159 -7.64 10.10 -4.10
CA GLY A 159 -6.49 11.01 -4.14
C GLY A 159 -6.88 12.44 -3.78
N MET A 160 -7.97 12.96 -4.35
CA MET A 160 -8.46 14.30 -4.03
C MET A 160 -8.86 14.44 -2.56
N LEU A 161 -9.51 13.44 -1.96
CA LEU A 161 -9.86 13.44 -0.54
C LEU A 161 -8.61 13.47 0.35
N ILE A 162 -7.57 12.68 0.02
CA ILE A 162 -6.30 12.67 0.76
C ILE A 162 -5.59 14.02 0.66
N VAL A 163 -5.46 14.55 -0.55
CA VAL A 163 -4.74 15.82 -0.80
C VAL A 163 -5.46 16.99 -0.13
N ARG A 164 -6.80 16.98 -0.17
CA ARG A 164 -7.63 17.96 0.53
C ARG A 164 -7.41 17.91 2.04
N LYS A 165 -7.35 16.71 2.62
CA LYS A 165 -7.10 16.55 4.05
C LYS A 165 -5.69 16.96 4.45
N LEU A 166 -4.70 16.68 3.62
CA LEU A 166 -3.31 17.10 3.82
C LEU A 166 -3.12 18.62 3.64
N ARG A 167 -4.03 19.28 2.91
CA ARG A 167 -3.88 20.68 2.48
C ARG A 167 -2.54 20.88 1.76
N ARG A 168 -2.23 19.96 0.85
CA ARG A 168 -0.98 19.92 0.07
C ARG A 168 -1.24 19.75 -1.43
N LEU A 169 -2.13 20.59 -1.97
CA LEU A 169 -2.40 20.63 -3.42
C LEU A 169 -1.18 21.12 -4.21
N ASP A 170 -0.38 22.00 -3.60
CA ASP A 170 0.90 22.48 -4.10
C ASP A 170 1.83 21.32 -4.47
N LEU A 171 1.98 20.32 -3.60
CA LEU A 171 2.82 19.16 -3.85
C LEU A 171 2.35 18.33 -5.05
N VAL A 172 1.05 18.21 -5.28
CA VAL A 172 0.54 17.46 -6.43
C VAL A 172 0.76 18.23 -7.72
N SER A 173 0.57 19.55 -7.68
CA SER A 173 0.71 20.41 -8.86
C SER A 173 2.12 20.46 -9.44
N THR A 174 3.17 20.07 -8.70
CA THR A 174 4.53 20.00 -9.25
C THR A 174 4.77 18.81 -10.18
N PHE A 175 3.85 17.84 -10.22
CA PHE A 175 3.97 16.62 -11.04
C PHE A 175 3.01 16.59 -12.25
N VAL A 176 2.21 17.65 -12.44
CA VAL A 176 1.24 17.81 -13.54
C VAL A 176 1.75 18.87 -14.50
#